data_AF-G4ZCX0-F1
#
_entry.id   AF-G4ZCX0-F1
#
_cell.length_a   1.000
_cell.length_b   1.000
_cell.length_c   1.000
_cell.angle_alpha   90.00
_cell.angle_beta   90.00
_cell.angle_gamma   90.00
#
_symmetry.space_group_name_H-M   'P 1'
#
loop_
_entity.id
_entity.type
_entity.pdbx_description
1 polymer ?
#
loop_
_entity_poly.entity_id
_entity_poly.type
_entity_poly.pdbx_seq_one_letter_code
_entity_poly.pdbx_strand_id
1 'polypeptide(L)' 'MDGAAARGRLDIVQTLHNTRDEGCSTDAFVEAAGNNHLHVLQWLHQFYPDKSDTRQELKAAAGNGHARVV' A
#
# COMPACT_ATOMS: atom_id res chain seq x y z
N MET A 1 -3.59 8.82 -3.56
CA MET A 1 -2.32 8.10 -3.33
C MET A 1 -2.39 6.66 -3.85
N ASP A 2 -3.57 6.04 -3.75
CA ASP A 2 -3.86 4.64 -4.00
C ASP A 2 -3.42 4.13 -5.38
N GLY A 3 -3.73 4.86 -6.46
CA GLY A 3 -3.29 4.47 -7.81
C GLY A 3 -1.77 4.48 -8.03
N ALA A 4 -1.02 5.28 -7.26
CA ALA A 4 0.44 5.21 -7.28
C ALA A 4 0.95 3.99 -6.49
N ALA A 5 0.28 3.68 -5.37
CA ALA A 5 0.60 2.52 -4.56
C ALA A 5 0.34 1.19 -5.30
N ALA A 6 -0.79 1.10 -6.00
CA ALA A 6 -1.15 -0.04 -6.85
C ALA A 6 -0.16 -0.31 -7.99
N ARG A 7 0.64 0.70 -8.38
CA ARG A 7 1.66 0.60 -9.44
C ARG A 7 3.09 0.52 -8.89
N GLY A 8 3.26 0.46 -7.57
CA GLY A 8 4.56 0.35 -6.93
C GLY A 8 5.40 1.62 -7.03
N ARG A 9 4.79 2.78 -7.31
CA ARG A 9 5.50 4.05 -7.54
C ARG A 9 5.66 4.85 -6.25
N LEU A 10 6.63 4.41 -5.43
CA LEU A 10 6.92 5.01 -4.12
C LEU A 10 7.31 6.49 -4.21
N ASP A 11 8.04 6.87 -5.26
CA ASP A 11 8.40 8.26 -5.59
C ASP A 11 7.18 9.18 -5.69
N ILE A 12 6.13 8.71 -6.38
CA ILE A 12 4.88 9.44 -6.52
C ILE A 12 4.08 9.41 -5.22
N VAL A 13 4.07 8.28 -4.51
CA VAL A 13 3.40 8.17 -3.19
C VAL A 13 3.97 9.21 -2.21
N GLN A 14 5.29 9.32 -2.12
CA GLN A 14 5.96 10.33 -1.28
C GLN A 14 5.67 11.76 -1.72
N THR A 15 5.66 12.01 -3.03
CA THR A 15 5.33 13.33 -3.57
C THR A 15 3.89 13.72 -3.24
N LEU A 16 2.95 12.79 -3.39
CA LEU A 16 1.54 13.00 -3.06
C LEU A 16 1.32 13.19 -1.55
N HIS A 17 2.08 12.48 -0.71
CA HIS A 17 2.04 12.66 0.74
C HIS A 17 2.47 14.07 1.16
N ASN A 18 3.54 14.58 0.57
CA ASN A 18 4.06 15.91 0.90
C ASN A 18 3.23 17.07 0.31
N THR A 19 2.39 16.81 -0.68
CA THR A 19 1.63 17.85 -1.39
C THR A 19 0.12 17.82 -1.13
N ARG A 20 -0.42 16.73 -0.55
CA ARG A 20 -1.86 16.57 -0.34
C ARG A 20 -2.17 16.10 1.09
N ASP A 21 -3.13 16.76 1.73
CA ASP A 21 -3.64 16.37 3.06
C ASP A 21 -4.68 15.22 3.03
N GLU A 22 -5.21 14.86 1.86
CA GLU A 22 -6.22 13.79 1.72
C GLU A 22 -5.70 12.39 2.12
N GLY A 23 -4.40 12.14 1.94
CA GLY A 23 -3.73 10.88 2.30
C GLY A 23 -4.01 9.69 1.38
N CYS A 24 -3.93 8.48 1.94
CA CYS A 24 -4.27 7.21 1.29
C CYS A 24 -5.53 6.58 1.87
N SER A 25 -6.17 5.72 1.08
CA SER A 25 -7.22 4.80 1.55
C SER A 25 -6.63 3.42 1.88
N THR A 26 -7.46 2.55 2.48
CA THR A 26 -7.12 1.15 2.75
C THR A 26 -6.77 0.40 1.46
N ASP A 27 -7.36 0.78 0.32
CA ASP A 27 -7.11 0.16 -0.98
C ASP A 27 -5.64 0.32 -1.41
N ALA A 28 -4.95 1.39 -0.98
CA ALA A 28 -3.52 1.57 -1.26
C ALA A 28 -2.68 0.40 -0.72
N PHE A 29 -3.03 -0.11 0.47
CA PHE A 29 -2.35 -1.24 1.11
C PHE A 29 -2.70 -2.55 0.41
N VAL A 30 -4.00 -2.77 0.15
CA VAL A 30 -4.52 -3.98 -0.50
C VAL A 30 -3.93 -4.15 -1.89
N GLU A 31 -3.91 -3.08 -2.69
CA GLU A 31 -3.36 -3.09 -4.05
C GLU A 31 -1.83 -3.23 -4.03
N ALA A 32 -1.13 -2.57 -3.10
CA ALA A 32 0.31 -2.77 -2.95
C ALA A 32 0.64 -4.22 -2.54
N ALA A 33 -0.16 -4.82 -1.65
CA ALA A 33 -0.02 -6.20 -1.20
C ALA A 33 -0.28 -7.20 -2.34
N GLY A 34 -1.40 -7.03 -3.04
CA GLY A 34 -1.81 -7.87 -4.16
C GLY A 34 -0.82 -7.81 -5.33
N ASN A 35 -0.15 -6.68 -5.55
CA ASN A 35 0.84 -6.53 -6.63
C ASN A 35 2.29 -6.73 -6.15
N ASN A 36 2.51 -7.22 -4.92
CA ASN A 36 3.83 -7.48 -4.35
C ASN A 36 4.75 -6.24 -4.29
N HIS A 37 4.17 -5.07 -4.08
CA HIS A 37 4.87 -3.79 -3.93
C HIS A 37 5.25 -3.54 -2.48
N LEU A 38 6.09 -4.43 -1.94
CA LEU A 38 6.51 -4.44 -0.52
C LEU A 38 7.13 -3.12 -0.05
N HIS A 39 7.91 -2.45 -0.91
CA HIS A 39 8.55 -1.17 -0.60
C HIS A 39 7.53 -0.05 -0.40
N VAL A 40 6.42 -0.06 -1.14
CA VAL A 40 5.30 0.87 -0.93
C VAL A 40 4.55 0.51 0.35
N LEU A 41 4.28 -0.77 0.57
CA LEU A 41 3.60 -1.28 1.76
C LEU A 41 4.32 -0.91 3.06
N GLN A 42 5.64 -1.09 3.11
CA GLN A 42 6.46 -0.70 4.26
C GLN A 42 6.36 0.80 4.53
N TRP A 43 6.39 1.61 3.47
CA TRP A 43 6.25 3.06 3.61
C TRP A 43 4.84 3.44 4.09
N LEU A 44 3.79 2.83 3.55
CA LEU A 44 2.41 3.06 3.97
C LEU A 44 2.20 2.67 5.44
N HIS A 45 2.74 1.53 5.88
CA HIS A 45 2.70 1.09 7.29
C HIS A 45 3.44 2.05 8.22
N GLN A 46 4.53 2.68 7.75
CA GLN A 46 5.30 3.64 8.53
C GLN A 46 4.55 4.96 8.78
N PHE A 47 3.82 5.47 7.78
CA PHE A 47 3.16 6.78 7.86
C PHE A 47 1.65 6.72 8.15
N TYR A 48 1.01 5.58 7.88
CA TYR A 48 -0.44 5.38 8.04
C TYR A 48 -0.77 4.04 8.73
N PRO A 49 -0.17 3.72 9.90
CA PRO A 49 -0.42 2.45 10.59
C PRO A 49 -1.92 2.24 10.92
N ASP A 50 -2.63 3.31 11.26
CA ASP A 50 -4.06 3.26 11.63
C ASP A 50 -4.98 2.91 10.45
N LYS A 51 -4.49 3.09 9.21
CA LYS A 51 -5.25 2.76 7.99
C LYS A 51 -4.91 1.39 7.43
N SER A 52 -3.93 0.70 8.01
CA SER A 52 -3.58 -0.65 7.59
C SER A 52 -4.69 -1.64 7.96
N ASP A 53 -4.98 -2.56 7.05
CA ASP A 53 -5.87 -3.70 7.31
C ASP A 53 -5.15 -4.96 6.84
N THR A 54 -4.36 -5.52 7.76
CA THR A 54 -3.52 -6.69 7.53
C THR A 54 -4.33 -7.87 7.00
N ARG A 55 -5.62 -7.98 7.37
CA ARG A 55 -6.49 -9.07 6.91
C ARG A 55 -6.81 -8.92 5.42
N GLN A 56 -7.09 -7.72 4.95
CA GLN A 56 -7.34 -7.45 3.53
C GLN A 56 -6.05 -7.54 2.71
N GLU A 57 -4.95 -7.02 3.25
CA GLU A 57 -3.61 -7.09 2.65
C GLU A 57 -3.19 -8.55 2.41
N LEU A 58 -3.27 -9.40 3.45
CA LEU A 58 -2.97 -10.84 3.34
C LEU A 58 -3.87 -11.55 2.34
N LYS A 59 -5.17 -11.24 2.34
CA LYS A 59 -6.13 -11.85 1.40
C LYS A 59 -5.78 -11.50 -0.06
N ALA A 60 -5.44 -10.24 -0.33
CA ALA A 60 -5.05 -9.80 -1.67
C ALA A 60 -3.71 -10.41 -2.10
N ALA A 61 -2.72 -10.41 -1.21
CA ALA A 61 -1.43 -11.02 -1.46
C ALA A 61 -1.56 -12.54 -1.75
N ALA A 62 -2.35 -13.26 -0.95
CA ALA A 62 -2.64 -14.68 -1.17
C ALA A 62 -3.42 -14.94 -2.47
N GLY A 63 -4.39 -14.10 -2.81
CA GLY A 63 -5.20 -14.22 -4.03
C GLY A 63 -4.37 -14.14 -5.31
N ASN A 64 -3.31 -13.33 -5.31
CA ASN A 64 -2.40 -13.17 -6.45
C ASN A 64 -1.15 -14.07 -6.37
N GLY A 65 -1.08 -14.99 -5.40
CA GLY A 65 0.05 -15.93 -5.25
C GLY A 65 1.29 -15.33 -4.58
N HIS A 66 1.19 -14.12 -4.04
CA HIS A 66 2.26 -13.42 -3.33
C HIS A 66 2.15 -13.65 -1.82
N ALA A 67 2.37 -14.88 -1.36
CA ALA A 67 2.25 -15.26 0.06
C ALA A 67 3.35 -14.69 0.99
N ARG A 68 4.06 -13.63 0.57
CA ARG A 68 5.20 -13.06 1.31
C ARG A 68 4.95 -11.63 1.77
N VAL A 69 3.82 -11.43 2.41
CA VAL A 69 3.43 -10.22 3.16
C VAL A 69 2.60 -10.83 4.30
N VAL A 70 3.09 -11.00 5.53
CA VAL A 70 3.56 -10.01 6.51
C VAL A 70 4.47 -10.75 7.50
#